data_AF-A0A7X7NUT3-F1
#
_entry.id   AF-A0A7X7NUT3-F1
#
_cell.length_a   1.000
_cell.length_b   1.000
_cell.length_c   1.000
_cell.angle_alpha   90.00
_cell.angle_beta   90.00
_cell.angle_gamma   90.00
#
_symmetry.space_group_name_H-M   'P 1'
#
loop_
_entity.id
_entity.type
_entity.pdbx_description
1 polymer ?
#
loop_
_entity_poly.entity_id
_entity_poly.type
_entity_poly.pdbx_seq_one_letter_code
_entity_poly.pdbx_strand_id
1 'polypeptide(L)'
;MIEYVAEKYILVLCSYVIEEAHEVIKRKSPRHIVALDNFILKSSFEMVHTPSDMTMAPPMRDQSDTPVIVSAIVSDVDILITGDKDFAELSIERPEILIPSEFLNRY
;
A
#
# COMPACT_ATOMS: atom_id res chain seq x y z
N MET A 1 1.86 14.69 1.78
CA MET A 1 2.09 13.58 0.82
C MET A 1 0.78 13.00 0.35
N ILE A 2 -0.05 12.39 1.22
CA ILE A 2 -1.28 11.73 0.76
C ILE A 2 -2.24 12.70 0.06
N GLU A 3 -2.42 13.92 0.57
CA GLU A 3 -3.20 14.96 -0.12
C GLU A 3 -2.63 15.30 -1.52
N TYR A 4 -1.30 15.42 -1.64
CA TYR A 4 -0.61 15.63 -2.93
C TYR A 4 -0.84 14.47 -3.90
N VAL A 5 -0.73 13.23 -3.39
CA VAL A 5 -0.99 12.03 -4.19
C VAL A 5 -2.44 12.01 -4.65
N ALA A 6 -3.40 12.21 -3.75
CA ALA A 6 -4.82 12.17 -4.07
C ALA A 6 -5.29 13.32 -5.00
N GLU A 7 -4.54 14.42 -5.07
CA GLU A 7 -4.83 15.53 -6.00
C GLU A 7 -4.28 15.29 -7.41
N LYS A 8 -3.11 14.63 -7.54
CA LYS A 8 -2.40 14.51 -8.82
C LYS A 8 -2.36 13.10 -9.41
N TYR A 9 -2.62 12.10 -8.60
CA TYR A 9 -2.49 10.69 -8.92
C TYR A 9 -3.71 9.93 -8.40
N ILE A 10 -3.88 8.70 -8.87
CA ILE A 10 -4.90 7.79 -8.33
C ILE A 10 -4.25 7.05 -7.16
N LEU A 11 -4.67 7.36 -5.94
CA LEU A 11 -4.28 6.58 -4.78
C LEU A 11 -5.02 5.24 -4.81
N VAL A 12 -4.31 4.11 -4.81
CA VAL A 12 -4.90 2.77 -4.77
C VAL A 12 -4.60 2.14 -3.41
N LEU A 13 -5.62 1.61 -2.74
CA LEU A 13 -5.48 0.88 -1.48
C LEU A 13 -6.12 -0.50 -1.60
N CYS A 14 -5.36 -1.56 -1.30
CA CYS A 14 -5.93 -2.91 -1.24
C CYS A 14 -6.61 -3.17 0.11
N SER A 15 -7.58 -4.08 0.14
CA SER A 15 -8.32 -4.41 1.37
C SER A 15 -7.41 -4.85 2.51
N TYR A 16 -6.34 -5.60 2.23
CA TYR A 16 -5.35 -6.02 3.22
C TYR A 16 -4.69 -4.82 3.92
N VAL A 17 -4.25 -3.80 3.18
CA VAL A 17 -3.62 -2.60 3.77
C VAL A 17 -4.58 -1.85 4.69
N ILE A 18 -5.86 -1.75 4.30
CA ILE A 18 -6.89 -1.11 5.12
C ILE A 18 -7.10 -1.91 6.41
N GLU A 19 -7.28 -3.24 6.30
CA GLU A 19 -7.48 -4.13 7.45
C GLU A 19 -6.28 -4.13 8.41
N GLU A 20 -5.05 -4.25 7.88
CA GLU A 20 -3.79 -4.17 8.62
C GLU A 20 -3.69 -2.84 9.37
N ALA A 21 -3.94 -1.71 8.71
CA ALA A 21 -3.92 -0.39 9.34
C ALA A 21 -4.93 -0.30 10.51
N HIS A 22 -6.15 -0.81 10.31
CA HIS A 22 -7.16 -0.87 11.35
C HIS A 22 -6.71 -1.71 12.54
N GLU A 23 -6.22 -2.93 12.33
CA GLU A 23 -5.77 -3.83 13.40
C GLU A 23 -4.55 -3.28 14.15
N VAL A 24 -3.60 -2.68 13.43
CA VAL A 24 -2.43 -2.02 14.02
C VAL A 24 -2.85 -0.84 14.89
N ILE A 25 -3.73 0.04 14.41
CA ILE A 25 -4.21 1.19 15.18
C ILE A 25 -5.04 0.74 16.38
N LYS A 26 -5.95 -0.22 16.21
CA LYS A 26 -6.75 -0.79 17.29
C LYS A 26 -5.89 -1.37 18.41
N ARG A 27 -4.78 -2.04 18.07
CA ARG A 27 -3.86 -2.63 19.04
C ARG A 27 -2.91 -1.62 19.69
N LYS A 28 -2.27 -0.76 18.89
CA LYS A 28 -1.19 0.13 19.36
C LYS A 28 -1.69 1.49 19.82
N SER A 29 -2.79 1.98 19.26
CA SER A 29 -3.31 3.31 19.54
C SER A 29 -4.84 3.40 19.39
N PRO A 30 -5.62 2.58 20.11
CA PRO A 30 -7.06 2.43 19.89
C PRO A 30 -7.85 3.75 19.95
N ARG A 31 -7.36 4.76 20.69
CA ARG A 31 -7.94 6.11 20.72
C ARG A 31 -7.98 6.82 19.36
N HIS A 32 -7.19 6.37 18.38
CA HIS A 32 -7.12 6.94 17.04
C HIS A 32 -7.92 6.16 16.00
N ILE A 33 -8.66 5.11 16.35
CA ILE A 33 -9.41 4.31 15.37
C ILE A 33 -10.41 5.18 14.58
N VAL A 34 -11.18 6.02 15.29
CA VAL A 34 -12.12 6.95 14.67
C VAL A 34 -11.40 7.98 13.79
N ALA A 35 -10.16 8.35 14.12
CA ALA A 35 -9.37 9.25 13.29
C ALA A 35 -8.90 8.56 12.00
N LEU A 36 -8.53 7.28 12.06
CA LEU A 36 -8.21 6.46 10.90
C LEU A 36 -9.43 6.32 9.97
N ASP A 37 -10.59 5.96 10.52
CA ASP A 37 -11.82 5.78 9.75
C ASP A 37 -12.17 7.06 8.99
N ASN A 38 -12.14 8.21 9.69
CA ASN A 38 -12.37 9.51 9.08
C ASN A 38 -11.32 9.88 8.03
N PHE A 39 -10.06 9.50 8.25
CA PHE A 39 -8.99 9.75 7.30
C PHE A 39 -9.21 8.97 6.00
N ILE A 40 -9.51 7.67 6.09
CA ILE A 40 -9.80 6.82 4.93
C ILE A 40 -11.05 7.34 4.21
N LEU A 41 -12.15 7.59 4.92
CA LEU A 41 -13.42 8.06 4.33
C LEU A 41 -13.31 9.40 3.60
N LYS A 42 -12.40 10.28 4.03
CA LYS A 42 -12.18 11.59 3.40
C LYS A 42 -11.12 11.56 2.30
N SER A 43 -10.38 10.48 2.18
CA SER A 43 -9.33 10.34 1.17
C SER A 43 -9.95 9.95 -0.17
N SER A 44 -9.48 10.54 -1.26
CA SER A 44 -9.82 10.09 -2.60
C SER A 44 -8.90 8.93 -2.97
N PHE A 45 -9.41 7.71 -2.91
CA PHE A 45 -8.67 6.49 -3.29
C PHE A 45 -9.57 5.48 -4.00
N GLU A 46 -8.96 4.63 -4.82
CA GLU A 46 -9.58 3.44 -5.37
C GLU A 46 -9.29 2.24 -4.48
N MET A 47 -10.34 1.53 -4.08
CA MET A 47 -10.21 0.30 -3.31
C MET A 47 -10.11 -0.89 -4.25
N VAL A 48 -9.08 -1.71 -4.08
CA VAL A 48 -8.94 -3.00 -4.76
C VAL A 48 -9.05 -4.14 -3.75
N HIS A 49 -9.66 -5.25 -4.15
CA HIS A 49 -9.69 -6.41 -3.27
C HIS A 49 -8.35 -7.14 -3.32
N THR A 50 -7.84 -7.53 -2.16
CA THR A 50 -6.64 -8.36 -2.11
C THR A 50 -6.91 -9.72 -2.75
N PRO A 51 -6.09 -10.15 -3.72
CA PRO A 51 -6.26 -11.46 -4.35
C PRO A 51 -6.16 -12.59 -3.33
N SER A 52 -7.01 -13.61 -3.45
CA SER A 52 -6.89 -14.83 -2.65
C SER A 52 -5.78 -15.76 -3.16
N ASP A 53 -5.46 -15.65 -4.45
CA ASP A 53 -4.38 -16.40 -5.10
C ASP A 53 -3.07 -15.61 -5.03
N MET A 54 -2.09 -16.17 -4.32
CA MET A 54 -0.75 -15.58 -4.11
C MET A 54 0.32 -16.27 -4.96
N THR A 55 -0.04 -17.10 -5.93
CA THR A 55 0.92 -17.83 -6.78
C THR A 55 1.84 -16.92 -7.59
N MET A 56 1.42 -15.68 -7.85
CA MET A 56 2.22 -14.66 -8.56
C MET A 56 3.16 -13.88 -7.64
N ALA A 57 3.22 -14.23 -6.35
CA ALA A 57 4.10 -13.55 -5.41
C ALA A 57 5.57 -13.71 -5.83
N PRO A 58 6.33 -12.61 -5.94
CA PRO A 58 7.78 -12.71 -6.06
C PRO A 58 8.36 -13.34 -4.78
N PRO A 59 9.59 -13.89 -4.84
CA PRO A 59 10.28 -14.32 -3.64
C PRO A 59 10.44 -13.16 -2.67
N MET A 60 9.73 -13.21 -1.54
CA MET A 60 9.78 -12.20 -0.48
C MET A 60 10.36 -12.78 0.79
N ARG A 61 11.06 -11.92 1.55
CA ARG A 61 11.56 -12.28 2.87
C ARG A 61 10.45 -12.30 3.92
N ASP A 62 9.63 -11.26 3.95
CA ASP A 62 8.46 -11.20 4.81
C ASP A 62 7.23 -11.70 4.05
N GLN A 63 6.65 -12.80 4.53
CA GLN A 63 5.45 -13.37 3.90
C GLN A 63 4.20 -12.53 4.18
N SER A 64 4.18 -11.74 5.27
CA SER A 64 3.03 -10.88 5.61
C SER A 64 2.86 -9.71 4.62
N ASP A 65 3.91 -9.37 3.89
CA ASP A 65 3.88 -8.33 2.84
C ASP A 65 3.44 -8.85 1.46
N THR A 66 3.37 -10.17 1.28
CA THR A 66 2.92 -10.83 0.04
C THR A 66 1.59 -10.28 -0.48
N PRO A 67 0.55 -10.10 0.36
CA PRO A 67 -0.73 -9.60 -0.12
C PRO A 67 -0.63 -8.19 -0.71
N VAL A 68 0.28 -7.35 -0.21
CA VAL A 68 0.48 -5.97 -0.70
C VAL A 68 1.07 -6.00 -2.10
N ILE A 69 2.18 -6.73 -2.31
CA ILE A 69 2.84 -6.75 -3.62
C ILE A 69 1.98 -7.43 -4.68
N VAL A 70 1.31 -8.54 -4.33
CA VAL A 70 0.45 -9.26 -5.28
C VAL A 70 -0.74 -8.40 -5.67
N SER A 71 -1.34 -7.67 -4.72
CA SER A 71 -2.42 -6.72 -5.04
C SER A 71 -1.95 -5.62 -5.99
N ALA A 72 -0.74 -5.10 -5.78
CA ALA A 72 -0.15 -4.06 -6.62
C ALA A 72 0.12 -4.55 -8.06
N ILE A 73 0.66 -5.77 -8.21
CA ILE A 73 0.89 -6.42 -9.50
C ILE A 73 -0.45 -6.68 -10.23
N VAL A 74 -1.42 -7.30 -9.55
CA VAL A 74 -2.73 -7.64 -10.17
C VAL A 74 -3.52 -6.40 -10.57
N SER A 75 -3.41 -5.33 -9.79
CA SER A 75 -4.11 -4.07 -10.05
C SER A 75 -3.37 -3.15 -11.02
N ASP A 76 -2.22 -3.61 -11.54
CA ASP A 76 -1.40 -2.90 -12.54
C ASP A 76 -1.03 -1.46 -12.15
N VAL A 77 -0.75 -1.24 -10.86
CA VAL A 77 -0.38 0.10 -10.38
C VAL A 77 0.98 0.51 -10.95
N ASP A 78 1.17 1.81 -11.21
CA ASP A 78 2.46 2.31 -11.70
C ASP A 78 3.55 2.22 -10.64
N ILE A 79 3.23 2.64 -9.42
CA ILE A 79 4.19 2.83 -8.33
C ILE A 79 3.63 2.25 -7.03
N LEU A 80 4.43 1.42 -6.36
CA LEU A 80 4.23 1.03 -4.97
C LEU A 80 5.11 1.93 -4.08
N ILE A 81 4.47 2.81 -3.32
CA ILE A 81 5.16 3.64 -2.33
C ILE A 81 5.23 2.88 -1.00
N THR A 82 6.43 2.52 -0.57
CA THR A 82 6.63 1.78 0.69
C THR A 82 7.86 2.28 1.44
N GLY A 83 7.78 2.31 2.77
CA GLY A 83 8.95 2.58 3.62
C GLY A 83 9.76 1.33 3.95
N ASP A 84 9.26 0.15 3.59
CA ASP A 84 9.88 -1.12 3.90
C ASP A 84 10.91 -1.51 2.83
N LYS A 85 12.12 -1.80 3.29
CA LYS A 85 13.26 -2.13 2.44
C LYS A 85 13.17 -3.53 1.86
N ASP A 86 12.40 -4.43 2.48
CA ASP A 86 12.24 -5.79 2.00
C ASP A 86 11.53 -5.82 0.62
N PHE A 87 10.78 -4.76 0.26
CA PHE A 87 10.25 -4.58 -1.11
C PHE A 87 11.28 -4.03 -2.10
N ALA A 88 12.23 -3.20 -1.66
CA ALA A 88 13.19 -2.55 -2.54
C ALA A 88 14.17 -3.53 -3.20
N GLU A 89 14.32 -4.73 -2.62
CA GLU A 89 15.16 -5.81 -3.17
C GLU A 89 14.40 -6.68 -4.19
N LEU A 90 13.10 -6.44 -4.42
CA LEU A 90 12.30 -7.24 -5.35
C LEU A 90 12.64 -6.88 -6.80
N SER A 91 13.12 -7.88 -7.54
CA SER A 91 13.34 -7.79 -8.99
C SER A 91 12.05 -8.14 -9.73
N ILE A 92 11.12 -7.18 -9.80
CA ILE A 92 9.87 -7.29 -10.58
C ILE A 92 9.83 -6.23 -11.69
N GLU A 93 9.04 -6.48 -12.74
CA GLU A 93 8.89 -5.55 -13.88
C GLU A 93 8.01 -4.35 -13.53
N ARG A 94 6.91 -4.57 -12.81
CA ARG A 94 5.94 -3.55 -12.40
C ARG A 94 5.18 -4.03 -11.15
N PRO A 95 4.86 -3.17 -10.17
CA PRO A 95 5.08 -1.71 -10.13
C PRO A 95 6.54 -1.27 -9.89
N GLU A 96 6.85 0.01 -10.16
CA GLU A 96 8.07 0.66 -9.65
C GLU A 96 7.96 0.79 -8.12
N ILE A 97 8.98 0.36 -7.37
CA ILE A 97 8.97 0.41 -5.91
C ILE A 97 9.80 1.61 -5.46
N LEU A 98 9.18 2.53 -4.72
CA LEU A 98 9.82 3.77 -4.25
C LEU A 98 9.58 4.00 -2.77
N ILE A 99 10.58 4.56 -2.08
CA ILE A 99 10.32 5.15 -0.77
C ILE A 99 9.63 6.52 -0.92
N PRO A 100 8.86 6.99 0.08
CA PRO A 100 8.16 8.28 0.02
C PRO A 100 9.02 9.47 -0.44
N SER A 101 10.27 9.54 0.01
CA SER A 101 11.17 10.63 -0.39
C SER A 101 11.62 10.53 -1.84
N GLU A 102 11.77 9.32 -2.39
CA GLU A 102 12.13 9.15 -3.80
C GLU A 102 10.96 9.52 -4.70
N PHE A 103 9.75 9.09 -4.33
CA PHE A 103 8.53 9.48 -5.03
C PHE A 103 8.41 11.01 -5.11
N LEU A 104 8.47 11.70 -3.97
CA LEU A 104 8.34 13.17 -3.90
C LEU A 104 9.47 13.93 -4.63
N ASN A 105 10.64 13.32 -4.81
CA ASN A 105 11.74 13.94 -5.54
C ASN A 105 11.60 13.78 -7.06
N ARG A 106 10.89 12.74 -7.52
CA ARG A 106 10.73 12.41 -8.95
C ARG A 106 9.38 12.88 -9.52
N TYR A 107 8.34 12.98 -8.68
CA TYR A 107 6.93 13.12 -9.06
C TYR A 107 6.18 14.11 -8.16
#